data_AF-A0A9W9NTU8-F1
#
_entry.id   AF-A0A9W9NTU8-F1
#
_cell.length_a   1.000
_cell.length_b   1.000
_cell.length_c   1.000
_cell.angle_alpha   90.00
_cell.angle_beta   90.00
_cell.angle_gamma   90.00
#
_symmetry.space_group_name_H-M   'P 1'
#
loop_
_entity.id
_entity.type
_entity.pdbx_description
1 polymer ?
#
loop_
_entity_poly.entity_id
_entity_poly.type
_entity_poly.pdbx_seq_one_letter_code
_entity_poly.pdbx_strand_id
1 'polypeptide(L)'
;MHPVPAIRSNVPWIPPHLQIPRRRPQSRAATPSHDTAAGARASAGPTTSITSGPAGTAQITPPKRVEHTNDGNGTAAEVRNNAIALMRRHSASVSLDESVSPSLVRQSMRSAQPQLFLDFISASFPTLYFHNRFRAGNEPGFAEFIIMNFGQDAYLDSAICCLSSVYLAHLTQDPALFRTSRRMYGIALSEMIRALPKGEHASSDNMLCTSMMLSVYEMYAQTSPDAWVVHSEAVKRLMSNRGTKGHKTGFGRSCWIAFRGFHVATAIYQSEPCFLDSPDWQSYASETMTEDAKKPGEWAAYTIISDKTFMEITKCPRYISETRDILSGKTPLVPSKVEQLIQRMEETAQRLHFLAAELRFCITAHTQREQGITRRPGTFVGPVPEVFPETGPSLLLRGAENIQAVLEQLHNHLDRKLRFRAVKEHSPASTVDTLSDESAETPPPAAPPTLTTFTLPFRIHSEIGDGPSKTSDSDDPRAVIWLDRVASSMGVLGTKVLIDEPPMGFIEEEASRSSPSHWS
;
A
#
# COMPACT_ATOMS: atom_id res chain seq x y z
N MET A 1 -33.98 6.92 46.63
CA MET A 1 -35.41 6.57 46.47
C MET A 1 -35.73 6.50 44.99
N HIS A 2 -36.25 5.36 44.56
CA HIS A 2 -36.83 4.97 43.27
C HIS A 2 -35.98 4.95 41.96
N PRO A 3 -35.83 3.74 41.35
CA PRO A 3 -35.24 3.50 40.02
C PRO A 3 -36.32 3.22 38.94
N VAL A 4 -35.99 3.41 37.66
CA VAL A 4 -36.79 2.95 36.48
C VAL A 4 -35.82 2.80 35.27
N PRO A 5 -36.11 2.02 34.20
CA PRO A 5 -35.67 0.63 34.05
C PRO A 5 -35.10 0.29 32.65
N ALA A 6 -34.68 -0.97 32.49
CA ALA A 6 -34.20 -1.59 31.26
C ALA A 6 -35.28 -1.69 30.16
N ILE A 7 -34.89 -1.45 28.90
CA ILE A 7 -35.73 -1.68 27.71
C ILE A 7 -35.25 -2.94 26.98
N ARG A 8 -36.15 -3.92 26.90
CA ARG A 8 -36.06 -5.12 26.06
C ARG A 8 -36.61 -4.84 24.65
N SER A 9 -36.03 -5.58 23.71
CA SER A 9 -36.47 -5.87 22.34
C SER A 9 -37.98 -6.02 22.15
N ASN A 10 -38.53 -5.46 21.06
CA ASN A 10 -39.74 -5.96 20.42
C ASN A 10 -39.68 -5.75 18.89
N VAL A 11 -39.77 -6.86 18.18
CA VAL A 11 -40.00 -7.00 16.73
C VAL A 11 -41.51 -7.01 16.50
N PRO A 12 -42.06 -6.36 15.46
CA PRO A 12 -43.44 -6.59 15.03
C PRO A 12 -43.51 -7.59 13.86
N TRP A 13 -44.37 -8.58 14.05
CA TRP A 13 -44.97 -9.47 13.05
C TRP A 13 -46.01 -8.72 12.19
N ILE A 14 -46.07 -8.97 10.88
CA ILE A 14 -47.24 -8.70 10.00
C ILE A 14 -47.44 -9.94 9.07
N PRO A 15 -48.66 -10.50 8.95
CA PRO A 15 -48.98 -11.67 8.11
C PRO A 15 -49.71 -11.25 6.79
N PRO A 16 -50.21 -12.17 5.94
CA PRO A 16 -49.80 -12.34 4.53
C PRO A 16 -50.85 -11.76 3.54
N HIS A 17 -50.62 -11.94 2.23
CA HIS A 17 -51.56 -11.92 1.08
C HIS A 17 -51.07 -11.03 -0.09
N LEU A 18 -50.24 -11.61 -0.98
CA LEU A 18 -50.36 -11.52 -2.45
C LEU A 18 -49.26 -12.39 -3.11
N GLN A 19 -49.67 -13.65 -3.29
CA GLN A 19 -49.29 -14.70 -4.24
C GLN A 19 -49.11 -14.11 -5.67
N ILE A 20 -48.19 -14.50 -6.59
CA ILE A 20 -47.99 -15.74 -7.40
C ILE A 20 -46.85 -15.44 -8.44
N PRO A 21 -46.10 -16.37 -9.09
CA PRO A 21 -45.57 -17.70 -8.71
C PRO A 21 -44.05 -17.88 -8.99
N ARG A 22 -43.42 -18.81 -8.26
CA ARG A 22 -42.20 -19.52 -8.69
C ARG A 22 -42.57 -20.85 -9.35
N ARG A 23 -41.96 -21.15 -10.50
CA ARG A 23 -42.05 -22.45 -11.18
C ARG A 23 -41.39 -23.56 -10.35
N ARG A 24 -42.07 -24.70 -10.19
CA ARG A 24 -41.52 -25.96 -9.69
C ARG A 24 -41.09 -26.87 -10.85
N PRO A 25 -40.11 -27.76 -10.65
CA PRO A 25 -39.78 -28.84 -11.57
C PRO A 25 -40.72 -30.04 -11.37
N GLN A 26 -41.02 -30.75 -12.47
CA GLN A 26 -41.81 -31.98 -12.47
C GLN A 26 -40.91 -33.21 -12.24
N SER A 27 -41.31 -34.04 -11.28
CA SER A 27 -40.93 -35.45 -11.17
C SER A 27 -42.05 -36.33 -11.77
N ARG A 28 -41.70 -37.42 -12.46
CA ARG A 28 -42.64 -38.47 -12.87
C ARG A 28 -42.12 -39.84 -12.43
N ALA A 29 -43.06 -40.72 -12.09
CA ALA A 29 -42.95 -41.85 -11.18
C ALA A 29 -42.61 -43.22 -11.83
N ALA A 30 -42.05 -44.11 -10.99
CA ALA A 30 -42.37 -45.53 -10.70
C ALA A 30 -42.45 -46.62 -11.81
N THR A 31 -41.47 -47.56 -11.76
CA THR A 31 -41.51 -49.07 -11.63
C THR A 31 -42.50 -49.95 -12.46
N PRO A 32 -42.22 -51.26 -12.78
CA PRO A 32 -41.65 -52.26 -11.85
C PRO A 32 -40.80 -53.45 -12.38
N SER A 33 -40.12 -54.09 -11.40
CA SER A 33 -39.83 -55.53 -11.15
C SER A 33 -39.35 -56.49 -12.26
N HIS A 34 -38.22 -57.17 -12.01
CA HIS A 34 -38.20 -58.63 -11.78
C HIS A 34 -36.86 -59.13 -11.20
N ASP A 35 -36.96 -59.91 -10.11
CA ASP A 35 -35.93 -60.75 -9.52
C ASP A 35 -35.52 -61.91 -10.45
N THR A 36 -34.26 -62.35 -10.38
CA THR A 36 -33.87 -63.73 -10.02
C THR A 36 -32.35 -63.91 -10.00
N ALA A 37 -31.93 -64.91 -9.23
CA ALA A 37 -30.64 -65.03 -8.57
C ALA A 37 -29.72 -66.12 -9.15
N ALA A 38 -28.47 -66.09 -8.65
CA ALA A 38 -27.58 -67.21 -8.35
C ALA A 38 -26.77 -67.88 -9.49
N GLY A 39 -25.49 -68.12 -9.21
CA GLY A 39 -24.70 -69.13 -9.90
C GLY A 39 -23.19 -68.91 -9.91
N ALA A 40 -22.50 -69.34 -8.86
CA ALA A 40 -21.04 -69.37 -8.74
C ALA A 40 -20.38 -70.35 -9.73
N ARG A 41 -19.14 -70.05 -10.17
CA ARG A 41 -18.06 -71.05 -10.28
C ARG A 41 -16.69 -70.42 -10.56
N ALA A 42 -15.69 -70.95 -9.85
CA ALA A 42 -14.27 -70.64 -9.96
C ALA A 42 -13.61 -71.32 -11.17
N SER A 43 -12.51 -70.75 -11.66
CA SER A 43 -11.44 -71.48 -12.34
C SER A 43 -10.12 -70.70 -12.26
N ALA A 44 -9.04 -71.43 -12.00
CA ALA A 44 -7.69 -70.97 -11.71
C ALA A 44 -6.77 -70.99 -12.95
N GLY A 45 -5.83 -70.03 -12.98
CA GLY A 45 -4.49 -70.11 -13.61
C GLY A 45 -4.37 -70.04 -15.15
N PRO A 46 -3.18 -69.76 -15.72
CA PRO A 46 -1.87 -69.78 -15.07
C PRO A 46 -1.03 -68.48 -15.17
N THR A 47 -0.08 -68.46 -14.24
CA THR A 47 1.09 -67.61 -14.03
C THR A 47 2.02 -67.53 -15.24
N THR A 48 2.48 -66.33 -15.59
CA THR A 48 3.86 -66.10 -16.06
C THR A 48 4.38 -64.76 -15.51
N SER A 49 5.58 -64.85 -14.97
CA SER A 49 6.34 -63.86 -14.23
C SER A 49 6.90 -62.74 -15.11
N ILE A 50 6.69 -61.48 -14.72
CA ILE A 50 7.56 -60.36 -15.10
C ILE A 50 8.01 -59.64 -13.82
N THR A 51 9.31 -59.41 -13.83
CA THR A 51 10.21 -58.93 -12.80
C THR A 51 9.88 -57.54 -12.26
N SER A 52 10.20 -57.40 -10.98
CA SER A 52 10.07 -56.25 -10.08
C SER A 52 10.79 -54.98 -10.52
N GLY A 53 10.08 -53.85 -10.46
CA GLY A 53 10.63 -52.51 -10.21
C GLY A 53 9.67 -51.76 -9.28
N PRO A 54 10.14 -51.04 -8.24
CA PRO A 54 9.23 -50.42 -7.29
C PRO A 54 8.60 -49.17 -7.92
N ALA A 55 7.30 -49.24 -8.18
CA ALA A 55 6.46 -48.07 -8.35
C ALA A 55 6.33 -47.39 -6.97
N GLY A 56 7.13 -46.35 -6.74
CA GLY A 56 6.96 -45.46 -5.60
C GLY A 56 5.72 -44.62 -5.78
N THR A 57 4.60 -45.07 -5.22
CA THR A 57 3.42 -44.25 -4.96
C THR A 57 3.83 -43.15 -3.98
N ALA A 58 4.04 -41.93 -4.47
CA ALA A 58 4.21 -40.75 -3.64
C ALA A 58 2.88 -40.45 -2.93
N GLN A 59 2.68 -41.06 -1.76
CA GLN A 59 1.69 -40.59 -0.80
C GLN A 59 2.14 -39.20 -0.34
N ILE A 60 1.39 -38.18 -0.72
CA ILE A 60 1.52 -36.84 -0.14
C ILE A 60 0.99 -36.94 1.29
N THR A 61 1.91 -37.08 2.25
CA THR A 61 1.62 -36.94 3.67
C THR A 61 1.19 -35.48 3.91
N PRO A 62 0.04 -35.22 4.56
CA PRO A 62 -0.31 -33.86 4.95
C PRO A 62 0.75 -33.36 5.96
N PRO A 63 1.19 -32.09 5.87
CA PRO A 63 2.21 -31.60 6.78
C PRO A 63 1.68 -31.66 8.21
N LYS A 64 2.45 -32.28 9.10
CA LYS A 64 2.19 -32.28 10.54
C LYS A 64 2.09 -30.82 11.00
N ARG A 65 1.04 -30.54 11.78
CA ARG A 65 0.83 -29.27 12.48
C ARG A 65 2.05 -28.99 13.36
N VAL A 66 2.90 -28.07 12.92
CA VAL A 66 3.93 -27.49 13.79
C VAL A 66 3.22 -26.38 14.58
N GLU A 67 3.04 -26.60 15.87
CA GLU A 67 2.74 -25.53 16.81
C GLU A 67 4.01 -24.67 16.92
N HIS A 68 4.13 -23.67 16.05
CA HIS A 68 5.16 -22.65 16.17
C HIS A 68 4.72 -21.66 17.25
N THR A 69 5.49 -21.61 18.33
CA THR A 69 5.56 -20.44 19.21
C THR A 69 5.92 -19.22 18.36
N ASN A 70 5.09 -18.18 18.48
CA ASN A 70 4.94 -17.10 17.51
C ASN A 70 5.95 -15.97 17.77
N ASP A 71 7.18 -16.11 17.27
CA ASP A 71 8.21 -15.06 17.33
C ASP A 71 8.11 -14.16 16.08
N GLY A 72 7.14 -13.26 16.03
CA GLY A 72 6.74 -12.55 14.81
C GLY A 72 7.85 -11.71 14.13
N ASN A 73 8.85 -11.25 14.87
CA ASN A 73 9.89 -10.36 14.33
C ASN A 73 11.19 -11.09 13.93
N GLY A 74 11.64 -12.05 14.75
CA GLY A 74 12.75 -12.95 14.40
C GLY A 74 12.40 -13.82 13.20
N THR A 75 11.17 -14.36 13.18
CA THR A 75 10.67 -15.19 12.07
C THR A 75 10.61 -14.40 10.76
N ALA A 76 10.19 -13.13 10.74
CA ALA A 76 10.10 -12.35 9.50
C ALA A 76 11.49 -12.07 8.88
N ALA A 77 12.47 -11.72 9.71
CA ALA A 77 13.85 -11.50 9.26
C ALA A 77 14.52 -12.81 8.79
N GLU A 78 14.31 -13.91 9.52
CA GLU A 78 14.81 -15.24 9.14
C GLU A 78 14.17 -15.73 7.83
N VAL A 79 12.85 -15.63 7.69
CA VAL A 79 12.14 -16.03 6.47
C VAL A 79 12.60 -15.18 5.29
N ARG A 80 12.81 -13.86 5.48
CA ARG A 80 13.40 -13.00 4.46
C ARG A 80 14.80 -13.47 4.05
N ASN A 81 15.68 -13.72 5.00
CA ASN A 81 17.06 -14.15 4.71
C ASN A 81 17.07 -15.49 3.97
N ASN A 82 16.19 -16.41 4.36
CA ASN A 82 15.99 -17.69 3.68
C ASN A 82 15.47 -17.48 2.25
N ALA A 83 14.49 -16.61 2.05
CA ALA A 83 13.96 -16.29 0.71
C ALA A 83 15.04 -15.66 -0.20
N ILE A 84 15.85 -14.73 0.33
CA ILE A 84 16.98 -14.15 -0.41
C ILE A 84 18.00 -15.25 -0.79
N ALA A 85 18.33 -16.15 0.13
CA ALA A 85 19.25 -17.24 -0.13
C ALA A 85 18.72 -18.22 -1.20
N LEU A 86 17.44 -18.59 -1.13
CA LEU A 86 16.78 -19.43 -2.12
C LEU A 86 16.80 -18.78 -3.51
N MET A 87 16.51 -17.49 -3.59
CA MET A 87 16.55 -16.75 -4.85
C MET A 87 17.94 -16.64 -5.45
N ARG A 88 18.96 -16.33 -4.64
CA ARG A 88 20.36 -16.32 -5.10
C ARG A 88 20.78 -17.70 -5.64
N ARG A 89 20.34 -18.78 -4.99
CA ARG A 89 20.57 -20.16 -5.46
C ARG A 89 19.86 -20.43 -6.79
N HIS A 90 18.61 -19.99 -6.95
CA HIS A 90 17.88 -20.13 -8.21
C HIS A 90 18.57 -19.42 -9.36
N SER A 91 19.05 -18.19 -9.15
CA SER A 91 19.83 -17.46 -10.17
C SER A 91 21.11 -18.20 -10.57
N ALA A 92 21.89 -18.67 -9.60
CA ALA A 92 23.14 -19.38 -9.88
C ALA A 92 22.91 -20.70 -10.65
N SER A 93 21.87 -21.46 -10.29
CA SER A 93 21.51 -22.70 -10.99
C SER A 93 21.09 -22.45 -12.44
N VAL A 94 20.33 -21.39 -12.69
CA VAL A 94 19.84 -21.03 -14.03
C VAL A 94 20.98 -20.64 -14.95
N SER A 95 21.97 -19.89 -14.44
CA SER A 95 23.15 -19.48 -15.20
C SER A 95 23.97 -20.68 -15.69
N LEU A 96 24.14 -21.71 -14.87
CA LEU A 96 24.87 -22.93 -15.24
C LEU A 96 24.14 -23.73 -16.33
N ASP A 97 22.84 -23.96 -16.15
CA ASP A 97 22.02 -24.76 -17.07
C ASP A 97 21.77 -24.07 -18.42
N GLU A 98 21.80 -22.72 -18.48
CA GLU A 98 21.58 -21.96 -19.71
C GLU A 98 22.63 -22.27 -20.78
N SER A 99 23.86 -22.56 -20.34
CA SER A 99 24.96 -22.98 -21.22
C SER A 99 24.75 -24.37 -21.85
N VAL A 100 23.88 -25.19 -21.28
CA VAL A 100 23.67 -26.60 -21.66
C VAL A 100 22.36 -26.82 -22.42
N SER A 101 21.25 -26.25 -21.95
CA SER A 101 19.93 -26.43 -22.60
C SER A 101 18.97 -25.25 -22.35
N PRO A 102 18.93 -24.26 -23.25
CA PRO A 102 18.09 -23.06 -23.08
C PRO A 102 16.58 -23.34 -22.99
N SER A 103 16.08 -24.40 -23.63
CA SER A 103 14.66 -24.77 -23.61
C SER A 103 14.23 -25.36 -22.28
N LEU A 104 15.06 -26.21 -21.68
CA LEU A 104 14.82 -26.79 -20.35
C LEU A 104 14.91 -25.71 -19.26
N VAL A 105 15.87 -24.78 -19.39
CA VAL A 105 15.96 -23.62 -18.48
C VAL A 105 14.70 -22.78 -18.53
N ARG A 106 14.18 -22.48 -19.73
CA ARG A 106 12.93 -21.72 -19.88
C ARG A 106 11.74 -22.44 -19.23
N GLN A 107 11.66 -23.77 -19.39
CA GLN A 107 10.60 -24.57 -18.80
C GLN A 107 10.71 -24.60 -17.27
N SER A 108 11.91 -24.86 -16.74
CA SER A 108 12.21 -24.86 -15.30
C SER A 108 11.89 -23.51 -14.67
N MET A 109 12.33 -22.41 -15.31
CA MET A 109 12.05 -21.04 -14.87
C MET A 109 10.57 -20.73 -14.84
N ARG A 110 9.79 -21.20 -15.82
CA ARG A 110 8.34 -21.02 -15.83
C ARG A 110 7.67 -21.80 -14.69
N SER A 111 8.10 -23.04 -14.46
CA SER A 111 7.59 -23.87 -13.36
C SER A 111 7.96 -23.35 -11.97
N ALA A 112 9.08 -22.63 -11.84
CA ALA A 112 9.53 -22.03 -10.58
C ALA A 112 8.84 -20.70 -10.22
N GLN A 113 8.12 -20.06 -11.16
CA GLN A 113 7.58 -18.70 -10.96
C GLN A 113 6.72 -18.52 -9.70
N PRO A 114 5.80 -19.45 -9.35
CA PRO A 114 4.99 -19.27 -8.14
C PRO A 114 5.82 -19.22 -6.87
N GLN A 115 6.87 -20.05 -6.77
CA GLN A 115 7.76 -20.06 -5.62
C GLN A 115 8.66 -18.81 -5.60
N LEU A 116 9.23 -18.43 -6.74
CA LEU A 116 10.02 -17.20 -6.84
C LEU A 116 9.18 -15.97 -6.44
N PHE A 117 7.89 -15.95 -6.75
CA PHE A 117 7.02 -14.88 -6.34
C PHE A 117 6.73 -14.87 -4.83
N LEU A 118 6.51 -16.03 -4.21
CA LEU A 118 6.41 -16.13 -2.75
C LEU A 118 7.66 -15.62 -2.06
N ASP A 119 8.82 -16.04 -2.55
CA ASP A 119 10.11 -15.62 -2.02
C ASP A 119 10.26 -14.10 -2.18
N PHE A 120 9.78 -13.52 -3.30
CA PHE A 120 9.80 -12.08 -3.54
C PHE A 120 8.96 -11.34 -2.50
N ILE A 121 7.72 -11.77 -2.27
CA ILE A 121 6.83 -11.14 -1.30
C ILE A 121 7.42 -11.26 0.11
N SER A 122 7.91 -12.45 0.46
CA SER A 122 8.49 -12.70 1.79
C SER A 122 9.74 -11.87 2.05
N ALA A 123 10.55 -11.62 1.02
CA ALA A 123 11.80 -10.88 1.16
C ALA A 123 11.67 -9.36 1.00
N SER A 124 10.73 -8.91 0.16
CA SER A 124 10.55 -7.49 -0.20
C SER A 124 9.44 -6.80 0.56
N PHE A 125 8.50 -7.57 1.12
CA PHE A 125 7.36 -7.10 1.90
C PHE A 125 7.19 -7.89 3.22
N PRO A 126 8.26 -8.19 3.97
CA PRO A 126 8.16 -9.05 5.14
C PRO A 126 7.17 -8.49 6.17
N THR A 127 7.23 -7.19 6.42
CA THR A 127 6.37 -6.55 7.40
C THR A 127 4.93 -6.56 6.92
N LEU A 128 4.65 -6.01 5.74
CA LEU A 128 3.31 -5.93 5.19
C LEU A 128 2.68 -7.33 5.08
N TYR A 129 3.43 -8.34 4.65
CA TYR A 129 2.94 -9.69 4.47
C TYR A 129 2.65 -10.39 5.80
N PHE A 130 3.63 -10.49 6.70
CA PHE A 130 3.45 -11.25 7.95
C PHE A 130 2.46 -10.58 8.91
N HIS A 131 2.44 -9.24 8.98
CA HIS A 131 1.50 -8.52 9.85
C HIS A 131 0.05 -8.65 9.38
N ASN A 132 -0.20 -8.93 8.10
CA ASN A 132 -1.56 -9.09 7.59
C ASN A 132 -1.98 -10.55 7.43
N ARG A 133 -1.08 -11.53 7.66
CA ARG A 133 -1.37 -12.96 7.49
C ARG A 133 -2.55 -13.42 8.37
N PHE A 134 -2.64 -12.94 9.60
CA PHE A 134 -3.76 -13.29 10.50
C PHE A 134 -5.13 -12.85 9.94
N ARG A 135 -5.17 -11.80 9.10
CA ARG A 135 -6.40 -11.28 8.49
C ARG A 135 -7.02 -12.25 7.50
N ALA A 136 -6.27 -13.21 6.97
CA ALA A 136 -6.85 -14.24 6.10
C ALA A 136 -7.62 -15.30 6.89
N GLY A 137 -7.29 -15.52 8.17
CA GLY A 137 -7.89 -16.59 8.98
C GLY A 137 -7.63 -17.96 8.34
N ASN A 138 -8.69 -18.64 7.91
CA ASN A 138 -8.61 -19.93 7.21
C ASN A 138 -8.59 -19.79 5.68
N GLU A 139 -8.77 -18.57 5.15
CA GLU A 139 -8.71 -18.30 3.72
C GLU A 139 -7.26 -18.11 3.25
N PRO A 140 -6.96 -18.25 1.95
CA PRO A 140 -5.68 -17.85 1.38
C PRO A 140 -5.37 -16.37 1.64
N GLY A 141 -4.09 -16.05 1.84
CA GLY A 141 -3.59 -14.68 1.87
C GLY A 141 -3.34 -14.11 0.46
N PHE A 142 -2.86 -12.87 0.40
CA PHE A 142 -2.60 -12.18 -0.88
C PHE A 142 -1.68 -12.97 -1.81
N ALA A 143 -0.53 -13.43 -1.30
CA ALA A 143 0.45 -14.14 -2.12
C ALA A 143 -0.05 -15.54 -2.52
N GLU A 144 -0.78 -16.21 -1.62
CA GLU A 144 -1.38 -17.51 -1.88
C GLU A 144 -2.46 -17.42 -2.98
N PHE A 145 -3.30 -16.38 -2.99
CA PHE A 145 -4.25 -16.17 -4.08
C PHE A 145 -3.56 -16.00 -5.44
N ILE A 146 -2.43 -15.30 -5.49
CA ILE A 146 -1.68 -15.09 -6.74
C ILE A 146 -1.18 -16.43 -7.28
N ILE A 147 -0.66 -17.31 -6.42
CA ILE A 147 -0.19 -18.65 -6.82
C ILE A 147 -1.34 -19.53 -7.29
N MET A 148 -2.45 -19.53 -6.54
CA MET A 148 -3.63 -20.31 -6.90
C MET A 148 -4.21 -19.90 -8.26
N ASN A 149 -4.03 -18.64 -8.64
CA ASN A 149 -4.46 -18.11 -9.93
C ASN A 149 -3.37 -18.16 -11.02
N PHE A 150 -2.16 -18.66 -10.72
CA PHE A 150 -1.12 -18.82 -11.73
C PHE A 150 -1.56 -19.81 -12.81
N GLY A 151 -1.36 -19.44 -14.08
CA GLY A 151 -1.81 -20.21 -15.25
C GLY A 151 -3.24 -19.91 -15.70
N GLN A 152 -4.02 -19.10 -14.96
CA GLN A 152 -5.38 -18.72 -15.36
C GLN A 152 -5.39 -17.58 -16.38
N ASP A 153 -4.54 -16.57 -16.19
CA ASP A 153 -4.51 -15.35 -16.97
C ASP A 153 -3.09 -15.00 -17.42
N ALA A 154 -2.90 -14.85 -18.75
CA ALA A 154 -1.59 -14.55 -19.32
C ALA A 154 -0.98 -13.23 -18.81
N TYR A 155 -1.83 -12.22 -18.52
CA TYR A 155 -1.39 -10.95 -17.97
C TYR A 155 -0.87 -11.08 -16.53
N LEU A 156 -1.51 -11.92 -15.71
CA LEU A 156 -1.11 -12.18 -14.33
C LEU A 156 0.21 -12.96 -14.30
N ASP A 157 0.30 -14.04 -15.08
CA ASP A 157 1.52 -14.85 -15.21
C ASP A 157 2.72 -13.99 -15.63
N SER A 158 2.50 -13.08 -16.58
CA SER A 158 3.55 -12.18 -17.07
C SER A 158 3.96 -11.14 -16.01
N ALA A 159 3.02 -10.62 -15.24
CA ALA A 159 3.33 -9.71 -14.12
C ALA A 159 4.07 -10.41 -12.98
N ILE A 160 3.73 -11.68 -12.68
CA ILE A 160 4.47 -12.52 -11.72
C ILE A 160 5.93 -12.67 -12.18
N CYS A 161 6.14 -13.05 -13.44
CA CYS A 161 7.48 -13.16 -14.01
C CYS A 161 8.24 -11.83 -13.98
N CYS A 162 7.54 -10.74 -14.28
CA CYS A 162 8.08 -9.38 -14.29
C CYS A 162 8.65 -8.99 -12.91
N LEU A 163 7.86 -9.14 -11.85
CA LEU A 163 8.27 -8.77 -10.49
C LEU A 163 9.37 -9.68 -9.94
N SER A 164 9.22 -11.00 -10.08
CA SER A 164 10.25 -11.94 -9.65
C SER A 164 11.59 -11.67 -10.35
N SER A 165 11.57 -11.33 -11.65
CA SER A 165 12.78 -11.05 -12.42
C SER A 165 13.42 -9.71 -12.07
N VAL A 166 12.64 -8.63 -11.88
CA VAL A 166 13.22 -7.32 -11.50
C VAL A 166 13.87 -7.40 -10.14
N TYR A 167 13.24 -8.13 -9.22
CA TYR A 167 13.78 -8.34 -7.90
C TYR A 167 15.07 -9.14 -7.92
N LEU A 168 15.10 -10.26 -8.66
CA LEU A 168 16.30 -11.06 -8.80
C LEU A 168 17.43 -10.27 -9.47
N ALA A 169 17.10 -9.42 -10.45
CA ALA A 169 18.07 -8.52 -11.07
C ALA A 169 18.69 -7.54 -10.05
N HIS A 170 17.90 -7.00 -9.12
CA HIS A 170 18.43 -6.12 -8.06
C HIS A 170 19.31 -6.89 -7.07
N LEU A 171 18.94 -8.11 -6.69
CA LEU A 171 19.73 -8.93 -5.77
C LEU A 171 21.06 -9.43 -6.34
N THR A 172 21.08 -9.69 -7.65
CA THR A 172 22.23 -10.33 -8.34
C THR A 172 23.04 -9.36 -9.19
N GLN A 173 22.53 -8.13 -9.37
CA GLN A 173 23.08 -7.13 -10.29
C GLN A 173 23.22 -7.65 -11.73
N ASP A 174 22.33 -8.56 -12.14
CA ASP A 174 22.36 -9.19 -13.46
C ASP A 174 21.56 -8.38 -14.50
N PRO A 175 22.21 -7.80 -15.53
CA PRO A 175 21.53 -7.06 -16.58
C PRO A 175 20.65 -7.93 -17.49
N ALA A 176 20.88 -9.24 -17.59
CA ALA A 176 20.04 -10.15 -18.35
C ALA A 176 18.67 -10.35 -17.67
N LEU A 177 18.65 -10.47 -16.35
CA LEU A 177 17.41 -10.50 -15.57
C LEU A 177 16.66 -9.16 -15.64
N PHE A 178 17.37 -8.03 -15.66
CA PHE A 178 16.74 -6.73 -15.87
C PHE A 178 16.08 -6.60 -17.25
N ARG A 179 16.75 -7.07 -18.32
CA ARG A 179 16.13 -7.12 -19.67
C ARG A 179 14.93 -8.05 -19.71
N THR A 180 15.01 -9.19 -19.03
CA THR A 180 13.91 -10.16 -18.92
C THR A 180 12.72 -9.55 -18.21
N SER A 181 12.93 -8.86 -17.09
CA SER A 181 11.85 -8.18 -16.36
C SER A 181 11.15 -7.15 -17.23
N ARG A 182 11.90 -6.32 -17.96
CA ARG A 182 11.35 -5.31 -18.87
C ARG A 182 10.59 -5.91 -20.06
N ARG A 183 11.04 -7.06 -20.58
CA ARG A 183 10.29 -7.81 -21.60
C ARG A 183 8.96 -8.32 -21.04
N MET A 184 8.98 -8.94 -19.87
CA MET A 184 7.78 -9.48 -19.23
C MET A 184 6.78 -8.38 -18.84
N TYR A 185 7.28 -7.21 -18.44
CA TYR A 185 6.48 -6.01 -18.23
C TYR A 185 5.70 -5.62 -19.50
N GLY A 186 6.38 -5.52 -20.65
CA GLY A 186 5.72 -5.19 -21.93
C GLY A 186 4.69 -6.23 -22.37
N ILE A 187 4.96 -7.52 -22.11
CA ILE A 187 4.00 -8.60 -22.37
C ILE A 187 2.77 -8.46 -21.45
N ALA A 188 2.98 -8.26 -20.14
CA ALA A 188 1.89 -8.08 -19.18
C ALA A 188 0.97 -6.92 -19.58
N LEU A 189 1.54 -5.77 -19.97
CA LEU A 189 0.77 -4.62 -20.46
C LEU A 189 -0.04 -4.96 -21.72
N SER A 190 0.58 -5.63 -22.69
CA SER A 190 -0.09 -6.01 -23.95
C SER A 190 -1.25 -6.96 -23.69
N GLU A 191 -1.07 -7.93 -22.80
CA GLU A 191 -2.10 -8.89 -22.40
C GLU A 191 -3.22 -8.22 -21.59
N MET A 192 -2.91 -7.26 -20.70
CA MET A 192 -3.92 -6.46 -20.00
C MET A 192 -4.77 -5.66 -20.98
N ILE A 193 -4.14 -4.94 -21.92
CA ILE A 193 -4.85 -4.14 -22.93
C ILE A 193 -5.78 -5.02 -23.76
N ARG A 194 -5.35 -6.25 -24.10
CA ARG A 194 -6.16 -7.22 -24.85
C ARG A 194 -7.31 -7.80 -24.03
N ALA A 195 -7.13 -7.96 -22.72
CA ALA A 195 -8.14 -8.56 -21.83
C ALA A 195 -9.16 -7.54 -21.29
N LEU A 196 -8.76 -6.28 -21.06
CA LEU A 196 -9.60 -5.23 -20.47
C LEU A 196 -10.96 -5.00 -21.16
N PRO A 197 -11.09 -5.04 -22.50
CA PRO A 197 -12.38 -4.88 -23.16
C PRO A 197 -13.38 -6.00 -22.87
N LYS A 198 -12.92 -7.12 -22.32
CA LYS A 198 -13.77 -8.28 -21.99
C LYS A 198 -14.33 -8.10 -20.58
N GLY A 199 -15.66 -8.05 -20.48
CA GLY A 199 -16.35 -7.74 -19.22
C GLY A 199 -16.00 -8.65 -18.04
N GLU A 200 -15.68 -9.93 -18.29
CA GLU A 200 -15.26 -10.88 -17.25
C GLU A 200 -13.92 -10.52 -16.60
N HIS A 201 -12.99 -9.95 -17.37
CA HIS A 201 -11.66 -9.59 -16.88
C HIS A 201 -11.61 -8.18 -16.30
N ALA A 202 -12.37 -7.24 -16.87
CA ALA A 202 -12.32 -5.81 -16.54
C ALA A 202 -12.48 -5.50 -15.03
N SER A 203 -13.26 -6.32 -14.33
CA SER A 203 -13.53 -6.17 -12.88
C SER A 203 -13.06 -7.37 -12.06
N SER A 204 -12.17 -8.20 -12.60
CA SER A 204 -11.64 -9.39 -11.92
C SER A 204 -10.59 -9.03 -10.87
N ASP A 205 -10.38 -9.92 -9.88
CA ASP A 205 -9.31 -9.76 -8.90
C ASP A 205 -7.93 -9.88 -9.56
N ASN A 206 -7.80 -10.76 -10.57
CA ASN A 206 -6.55 -10.94 -11.32
C ASN A 206 -6.15 -9.66 -12.06
N MET A 207 -7.08 -8.96 -12.70
CA MET A 207 -6.80 -7.68 -13.38
C MET A 207 -6.38 -6.60 -12.39
N LEU A 208 -7.05 -6.51 -11.24
CA LEU A 208 -6.70 -5.59 -10.18
C LEU A 208 -5.29 -5.88 -9.63
N CYS A 209 -5.02 -7.13 -9.27
CA CYS A 209 -3.72 -7.54 -8.74
C CYS A 209 -2.60 -7.30 -9.75
N THR A 210 -2.83 -7.61 -11.02
CA THR A 210 -1.84 -7.36 -12.09
C THR A 210 -1.52 -5.88 -12.18
N SER A 211 -2.53 -5.00 -12.13
CA SER A 211 -2.31 -3.54 -12.10
C SER A 211 -1.48 -3.10 -10.88
N MET A 212 -1.75 -3.68 -9.70
CA MET A 212 -0.95 -3.44 -8.49
C MET A 212 0.50 -3.88 -8.67
N MET A 213 0.72 -5.04 -9.29
CA MET A 213 2.05 -5.59 -9.54
C MET A 213 2.85 -4.74 -10.53
N LEU A 214 2.21 -4.22 -11.58
CA LEU A 214 2.86 -3.30 -12.52
C LEU A 214 3.19 -1.95 -11.87
N SER A 215 2.36 -1.48 -10.93
CA SER A 215 2.69 -0.31 -10.12
C SER A 215 3.95 -0.55 -9.28
N VAL A 216 4.01 -1.67 -8.56
CA VAL A 216 5.20 -2.05 -7.77
C VAL A 216 6.43 -2.23 -8.66
N TYR A 217 6.27 -2.79 -9.86
CA TYR A 217 7.37 -2.91 -10.82
C TYR A 217 7.94 -1.54 -11.18
N GLU A 218 7.09 -0.56 -11.51
CA GLU A 218 7.55 0.79 -11.85
C GLU A 218 8.18 1.54 -10.67
N MET A 219 7.80 1.22 -9.43
CA MET A 219 8.48 1.75 -8.26
C MET A 219 9.93 1.25 -8.14
N TYR A 220 10.23 0.02 -8.57
CA TYR A 220 11.59 -0.51 -8.64
C TYR A 220 12.33 -0.09 -9.91
N ALA A 221 11.72 -0.31 -11.07
CA ALA A 221 12.37 -0.16 -12.37
C ALA A 221 12.47 1.29 -12.85
N GLN A 222 11.60 2.17 -12.34
CA GLN A 222 11.54 3.60 -12.67
C GLN A 222 11.68 3.87 -14.17
N THR A 223 10.90 3.18 -15.01
CA THR A 223 11.15 3.18 -16.46
C THR A 223 10.92 4.56 -17.09
N SER A 224 10.03 5.36 -16.50
CA SER A 224 9.91 6.80 -16.72
C SER A 224 9.56 7.50 -15.41
N PRO A 225 9.78 8.83 -15.31
CA PRO A 225 9.18 9.62 -14.25
C PRO A 225 7.67 9.34 -14.16
N ASP A 226 7.14 9.22 -12.94
CA ASP A 226 5.71 9.05 -12.63
C ASP A 226 5.02 7.80 -13.21
N ALA A 227 5.75 6.85 -13.82
CA ALA A 227 5.13 5.64 -14.38
C ALA A 227 4.34 4.84 -13.32
N TRP A 228 4.87 4.77 -12.11
CA TRP A 228 4.21 4.11 -10.98
C TRP A 228 2.88 4.78 -10.60
N VAL A 229 2.79 6.10 -10.76
CA VAL A 229 1.58 6.90 -10.48
C VAL A 229 0.47 6.55 -11.47
N VAL A 230 0.82 6.36 -12.74
CA VAL A 230 -0.13 5.95 -13.79
C VAL A 230 -0.77 4.61 -13.44
N HIS A 231 0.04 3.63 -13.01
CA HIS A 231 -0.49 2.33 -12.57
C HIS A 231 -1.26 2.43 -11.25
N SER A 232 -0.79 3.21 -10.27
CA SER A 232 -1.54 3.47 -9.04
C SER A 232 -2.93 4.07 -9.30
N GLU A 233 -3.04 4.97 -10.28
CA GLU A 233 -4.32 5.54 -10.71
C GLU A 233 -5.20 4.50 -11.42
N ALA A 234 -4.61 3.59 -12.21
CA ALA A 234 -5.35 2.46 -12.77
C ALA A 234 -5.91 1.54 -11.68
N VAL A 235 -5.11 1.23 -10.65
CA VAL A 235 -5.56 0.46 -9.46
C VAL A 235 -6.69 1.17 -8.75
N LYS A 236 -6.57 2.49 -8.51
CA LYS A 236 -7.62 3.31 -7.90
C LYS A 236 -8.92 3.26 -8.69
N ARG A 237 -8.87 3.37 -10.02
CA ARG A 237 -10.04 3.29 -10.89
C ARG A 237 -10.70 1.92 -10.84
N LEU A 238 -9.91 0.85 -10.89
CA LEU A 238 -10.42 -0.52 -10.76
C LEU A 238 -11.09 -0.75 -9.39
N MET A 239 -10.45 -0.36 -8.30
CA MET A 239 -11.05 -0.48 -6.95
C MET A 239 -12.33 0.36 -6.82
N SER A 240 -12.31 1.60 -7.34
CA SER A 240 -13.48 2.49 -7.30
C SER A 240 -14.65 1.93 -8.11
N ASN A 241 -14.39 1.39 -9.30
CA ASN A 241 -15.42 0.80 -10.17
C ASN A 241 -16.04 -0.46 -9.55
N ARG A 242 -15.25 -1.27 -8.83
CA ARG A 242 -15.75 -2.44 -8.11
C ARG A 242 -16.54 -2.06 -6.86
N GLY A 243 -16.23 -0.88 -6.29
CA GLY A 243 -16.76 -0.40 -5.03
C GLY A 243 -16.40 -1.30 -3.85
N THR A 244 -16.78 -0.91 -2.64
CA THR A 244 -16.46 -1.65 -1.41
C THR A 244 -16.98 -3.10 -1.43
N LYS A 245 -18.07 -3.36 -2.16
CA LYS A 245 -18.66 -4.70 -2.35
C LYS A 245 -17.66 -5.69 -2.94
N GLY A 246 -16.85 -5.26 -3.91
CA GLY A 246 -15.83 -6.11 -4.55
C GLY A 246 -14.65 -6.47 -3.65
N HIS A 247 -14.58 -5.90 -2.44
CA HIS A 247 -13.46 -6.07 -1.51
C HIS A 247 -13.89 -6.68 -0.18
N LYS A 248 -15.14 -7.12 0.00
CA LYS A 248 -15.59 -7.62 1.30
C LYS A 248 -14.86 -8.89 1.77
N THR A 249 -14.50 -9.77 0.86
CA THR A 249 -13.90 -11.09 1.15
C THR A 249 -12.84 -11.48 0.13
N GLY A 250 -12.13 -12.59 0.41
CA GLY A 250 -11.24 -13.25 -0.55
C GLY A 250 -10.10 -12.40 -1.10
N PHE A 251 -9.80 -12.59 -2.38
CA PHE A 251 -8.67 -11.95 -3.04
C PHE A 251 -8.87 -10.43 -3.15
N GLY A 252 -10.07 -9.97 -3.49
CA GLY A 252 -10.39 -8.54 -3.53
C GLY A 252 -10.13 -7.82 -2.21
N ARG A 253 -10.49 -8.42 -1.06
CA ARG A 253 -10.14 -7.88 0.27
C ARG A 253 -8.64 -7.82 0.48
N SER A 254 -7.94 -8.89 0.13
CA SER A 254 -6.48 -8.98 0.26
C SER A 254 -5.76 -7.90 -0.57
N CYS A 255 -6.25 -7.64 -1.79
CA CYS A 255 -5.75 -6.55 -2.65
C CYS A 255 -5.93 -5.17 -1.99
N TRP A 256 -7.10 -4.90 -1.40
CA TRP A 256 -7.34 -3.63 -0.70
C TRP A 256 -6.38 -3.47 0.49
N ILE A 257 -6.24 -4.49 1.34
CA ILE A 257 -5.31 -4.45 2.48
C ILE A 257 -3.87 -4.21 2.01
N ALA A 258 -3.42 -4.91 0.97
CA ALA A 258 -2.05 -4.85 0.48
C ALA A 258 -1.71 -3.50 -0.17
N PHE A 259 -2.68 -2.81 -0.79
CA PHE A 259 -2.40 -1.59 -1.57
C PHE A 259 -2.84 -0.27 -0.91
N ARG A 260 -3.61 -0.31 0.18
CA ARG A 260 -4.18 0.89 0.81
C ARG A 260 -3.14 1.96 1.19
N GLY A 261 -1.95 1.56 1.64
CA GLY A 261 -0.86 2.49 1.94
C GLY A 261 -0.33 3.19 0.70
N PHE A 262 -0.19 2.47 -0.42
CA PHE A 262 0.26 3.05 -1.69
C PHE A 262 -0.76 4.04 -2.27
N HIS A 263 -2.05 3.84 -2.03
CA HIS A 263 -3.07 4.83 -2.40
C HIS A 263 -2.91 6.15 -1.63
N VAL A 264 -2.62 6.10 -0.33
CA VAL A 264 -2.31 7.31 0.45
C VAL A 264 -1.05 7.98 -0.09
N ALA A 265 0.03 7.22 -0.31
CA ALA A 265 1.28 7.75 -0.86
C ALA A 265 1.07 8.44 -2.22
N THR A 266 0.32 7.80 -3.12
CA THR A 266 -0.02 8.36 -4.44
C THR A 266 -0.82 9.64 -4.30
N ALA A 267 -1.80 9.69 -3.39
CA ALA A 267 -2.63 10.87 -3.15
C ALA A 267 -1.82 12.05 -2.61
N ILE A 268 -0.86 11.81 -1.70
CA ILE A 268 0.07 12.84 -1.23
C ILE A 268 0.94 13.34 -2.38
N TYR A 269 1.51 12.42 -3.16
CA TYR A 269 2.37 12.72 -4.30
C TYR A 269 1.66 13.61 -5.33
N GLN A 270 0.46 13.19 -5.73
CA GLN A 270 -0.39 13.93 -6.67
C GLN A 270 -1.06 15.16 -6.04
N SER A 271 -1.01 15.27 -4.71
CA SER A 271 -1.61 16.37 -3.99
C SER A 271 -3.14 16.48 -4.13
N GLU A 272 -3.77 15.32 -4.18
CA GLU A 272 -5.21 15.13 -4.35
C GLU A 272 -5.81 14.41 -3.12
N PRO A 273 -7.09 14.58 -2.82
CA PRO A 273 -7.76 13.77 -1.80
C PRO A 273 -7.66 12.27 -2.11
N CYS A 274 -7.37 11.46 -1.08
CA CYS A 274 -7.38 10.01 -1.22
C CYS A 274 -8.83 9.51 -1.30
N PHE A 275 -9.16 8.67 -2.27
CA PHE A 275 -10.52 8.13 -2.42
C PHE A 275 -10.95 7.28 -1.21
N LEU A 276 -9.99 6.71 -0.47
CA LEU A 276 -10.24 5.94 0.76
C LEU A 276 -10.70 6.82 1.93
N ASP A 277 -10.64 8.14 1.80
CA ASP A 277 -11.23 9.10 2.74
C ASP A 277 -12.74 9.33 2.48
N SER A 278 -13.32 8.70 1.45
CA SER A 278 -14.77 8.84 1.25
C SER A 278 -15.55 8.14 2.37
N PRO A 279 -16.79 8.60 2.68
CA PRO A 279 -17.62 7.98 3.70
C PRO A 279 -17.82 6.47 3.51
N ASP A 280 -18.02 6.02 2.27
CA ASP A 280 -18.21 4.60 1.95
C ASP A 280 -16.98 3.77 2.28
N TRP A 281 -15.78 4.27 1.95
CA TRP A 281 -14.52 3.58 2.22
C TRP A 281 -14.12 3.63 3.70
N GLN A 282 -14.42 4.72 4.40
CA GLN A 282 -14.23 4.82 5.86
C GLN A 282 -15.17 3.86 6.62
N SER A 283 -16.43 3.75 6.19
CA SER A 283 -17.36 2.76 6.75
C SER A 283 -16.85 1.34 6.52
N TYR A 284 -16.41 1.03 5.29
CA TYR A 284 -15.86 -0.27 4.95
C TYR A 284 -14.56 -0.60 5.72
N ALA A 285 -13.68 0.37 5.95
CA ALA A 285 -12.49 0.18 6.79
C ALA A 285 -12.87 -0.15 8.24
N SER A 286 -13.89 0.52 8.79
CA SER A 286 -14.41 0.26 10.13
C SER A 286 -15.07 -1.13 10.27
N GLU A 287 -15.86 -1.54 9.26
CA GLU A 287 -16.43 -2.89 9.17
C GLU A 287 -15.32 -3.95 9.14
N THR A 288 -14.34 -3.77 8.24
CA THR A 288 -13.18 -4.65 8.07
C THR A 288 -12.39 -4.80 9.37
N MET A 289 -12.08 -3.68 10.04
CA MET A 289 -11.40 -3.68 11.34
C MET A 289 -12.20 -4.47 12.39
N THR A 290 -13.52 -4.27 12.45
CA THR A 290 -14.38 -4.95 13.43
C THR A 290 -14.45 -6.46 13.17
N GLU A 291 -14.42 -6.88 11.92
CA GLU A 291 -14.35 -8.30 11.54
C GLU A 291 -12.99 -8.91 11.89
N ASP A 292 -11.90 -8.21 11.56
CA ASP A 292 -10.54 -8.70 11.79
C ASP A 292 -10.20 -8.75 13.29
N ALA A 293 -10.72 -7.82 14.10
CA ALA A 293 -10.56 -7.81 15.55
C ALA A 293 -11.22 -9.00 16.26
N LYS A 294 -12.14 -9.72 15.60
CA LYS A 294 -12.77 -10.94 16.13
C LYS A 294 -11.95 -12.20 15.86
N LYS A 295 -10.89 -12.10 15.05
CA LYS A 295 -10.06 -13.25 14.69
C LYS A 295 -9.16 -13.63 15.88
N PRO A 296 -8.81 -14.92 16.03
CA PRO A 296 -7.88 -15.34 17.06
C PRO A 296 -6.47 -14.83 16.77
N GLY A 297 -5.69 -14.59 17.84
CA GLY A 297 -4.29 -14.21 17.76
C GLY A 297 -4.00 -12.84 18.36
N GLU A 298 -2.74 -12.65 18.78
CA GLU A 298 -2.31 -11.41 19.47
C GLU A 298 -2.43 -10.16 18.57
N TRP A 299 -2.37 -10.35 17.26
CA TRP A 299 -2.50 -9.30 16.26
C TRP A 299 -3.91 -8.70 16.17
N ALA A 300 -4.94 -9.37 16.68
CA ALA A 300 -6.32 -8.87 16.65
C ALA A 300 -6.47 -7.55 17.42
N ALA A 301 -5.80 -7.38 18.56
CA ALA A 301 -5.80 -6.12 19.32
C ALA A 301 -5.04 -5.01 18.57
N TYR A 302 -3.89 -5.36 17.98
CA TYR A 302 -3.11 -4.43 17.14
C TYR A 302 -3.88 -3.96 15.90
N THR A 303 -4.78 -4.79 15.38
CA THR A 303 -5.62 -4.46 14.22
C THR A 303 -6.48 -3.22 14.45
N ILE A 304 -7.07 -3.11 15.64
CA ILE A 304 -7.94 -1.98 16.00
C ILE A 304 -7.14 -0.68 15.94
N ILE A 305 -5.97 -0.66 16.57
CA ILE A 305 -5.13 0.54 16.64
C ILE A 305 -4.58 0.85 15.24
N SER A 306 -4.11 -0.16 14.50
CA SER A 306 -3.51 0.04 13.18
C SER A 306 -4.52 0.52 12.13
N ASP A 307 -5.72 -0.04 12.10
CA ASP A 307 -6.76 0.39 11.14
C ASP A 307 -7.34 1.76 11.50
N LYS A 308 -7.53 2.09 12.78
CA LYS A 308 -7.87 3.46 13.20
C LYS A 308 -6.79 4.47 12.80
N THR A 309 -5.52 4.11 12.97
CA THR A 309 -4.40 4.96 12.56
C THR A 309 -4.41 5.18 11.04
N PHE A 310 -4.62 4.13 10.26
CA PHE A 310 -4.79 4.22 8.82
C PHE A 310 -5.97 5.13 8.41
N MET A 311 -7.12 5.00 9.07
CA MET A 311 -8.30 5.83 8.79
C MET A 311 -8.04 7.32 8.99
N GLU A 312 -7.28 7.69 10.04
CA GLU A 312 -6.88 9.08 10.30
C GLU A 312 -5.78 9.56 9.33
N ILE A 313 -4.76 8.74 9.04
CA ILE A 313 -3.70 9.04 8.05
C ILE A 313 -4.30 9.33 6.67
N THR A 314 -5.33 8.57 6.27
CA THR A 314 -5.97 8.65 4.95
C THR A 314 -6.63 10.02 4.67
N LYS A 315 -6.92 10.82 5.72
CA LYS A 315 -7.47 12.18 5.59
C LYS A 315 -6.42 13.21 5.17
N CYS A 316 -5.15 12.96 5.48
CA CYS A 316 -4.05 13.92 5.28
C CYS A 316 -3.93 14.46 3.83
N PRO A 317 -4.04 13.64 2.77
CA PRO A 317 -3.97 14.12 1.39
C PRO A 317 -5.01 15.20 1.07
N ARG A 318 -6.23 15.10 1.63
CA ARG A 318 -7.26 16.14 1.49
C ARG A 318 -6.82 17.45 2.15
N TYR A 319 -6.29 17.39 3.37
CA TYR A 319 -5.82 18.57 4.09
C TYR A 319 -4.67 19.27 3.35
N ILE A 320 -3.74 18.51 2.77
CA ILE A 320 -2.67 19.03 1.91
C ILE A 320 -3.26 19.76 0.69
N SER A 321 -4.19 19.11 -0.01
CA SER A 321 -4.84 19.64 -1.22
C SER A 321 -5.60 20.93 -0.94
N GLU A 322 -6.50 20.93 0.06
CA GLU A 322 -7.30 22.10 0.45
C GLU A 322 -6.42 23.26 0.94
N THR A 323 -5.36 22.98 1.71
CA THR A 323 -4.39 24.00 2.13
C THR A 323 -3.70 24.62 0.93
N ARG A 324 -3.24 23.80 -0.02
CA ARG A 324 -2.57 24.30 -1.22
C ARG A 324 -3.49 25.22 -2.03
N ASP A 325 -4.75 24.81 -2.25
CA ASP A 325 -5.71 25.61 -3.02
C ASP A 325 -6.03 26.96 -2.36
N ILE A 326 -6.12 26.97 -1.03
CA ILE A 326 -6.25 28.20 -0.24
C ILE A 326 -4.98 29.05 -0.39
N LEU A 327 -3.80 28.48 -0.19
CA LEU A 327 -2.53 29.21 -0.20
C LEU A 327 -2.21 29.79 -1.60
N SER A 328 -2.48 29.05 -2.67
CA SER A 328 -2.28 29.49 -4.05
C SER A 328 -3.35 30.46 -4.56
N GLY A 329 -4.39 30.75 -3.77
CA GLY A 329 -5.47 31.65 -4.16
C GLY A 329 -6.45 31.09 -5.19
N LYS A 330 -6.40 29.78 -5.48
CA LYS A 330 -7.36 29.11 -6.36
C LYS A 330 -8.77 29.12 -5.74
N THR A 331 -8.82 28.98 -4.43
CA THR A 331 -10.06 29.08 -3.65
C THR A 331 -10.12 30.43 -2.94
N PRO A 332 -11.23 31.18 -3.05
CA PRO A 332 -11.42 32.41 -2.30
C PRO A 332 -11.22 32.17 -0.80
N LEU A 333 -10.41 33.02 -0.17
CA LEU A 333 -10.18 32.91 1.26
C LEU A 333 -11.47 33.32 2.00
N VAL A 334 -12.16 32.33 2.58
CA VAL A 334 -13.33 32.53 3.44
C VAL A 334 -12.91 32.12 4.86
N PRO A 335 -12.82 33.06 5.82
CA PRO A 335 -12.28 32.77 7.16
C PRO A 335 -12.92 31.55 7.83
N SER A 336 -14.24 31.44 7.80
CA SER A 336 -14.97 30.30 8.38
C SER A 336 -14.61 28.95 7.73
N LYS A 337 -14.30 28.91 6.44
CA LYS A 337 -13.83 27.67 5.77
C LYS A 337 -12.41 27.31 6.19
N VAL A 338 -11.55 28.30 6.41
CA VAL A 338 -10.18 28.08 6.89
C VAL A 338 -10.21 27.60 8.35
N GLU A 339 -11.03 28.21 9.19
CA GLU A 339 -11.26 27.77 10.58
C GLU A 339 -11.80 26.34 10.63
N GLN A 340 -12.77 25.98 9.78
CA GLN A 340 -13.26 24.60 9.67
C GLN A 340 -12.20 23.60 9.19
N LEU A 341 -11.28 24.03 8.32
CA LEU A 341 -10.14 23.21 7.89
C LEU A 341 -9.16 23.00 9.04
N ILE A 342 -8.80 24.07 9.75
CA ILE A 342 -7.95 24.04 10.95
C ILE A 342 -8.53 23.10 12.00
N GLN A 343 -9.81 23.25 12.34
CA GLN A 343 -10.47 22.41 13.33
C GLN A 343 -10.40 20.92 12.95
N ARG A 344 -10.66 20.56 11.69
CA ARG A 344 -10.56 19.17 11.23
C ARG A 344 -9.13 18.62 11.29
N MET A 345 -8.13 19.45 11.01
CA MET A 345 -6.72 19.07 11.17
C MET A 345 -6.38 18.81 12.63
N GLU A 346 -6.82 19.68 13.54
CA GLU A 346 -6.61 19.54 14.99
C GLU A 346 -7.28 18.28 15.54
N GLU A 347 -8.54 18.02 15.17
CA GLU A 347 -9.26 16.80 15.56
C GLU A 347 -8.53 15.54 15.08
N THR A 348 -8.01 15.54 13.85
CA THR A 348 -7.23 14.41 13.31
C THR A 348 -5.89 14.27 14.03
N ALA A 349 -5.18 15.37 14.27
CA ALA A 349 -3.91 15.37 14.98
C ALA A 349 -4.04 14.86 16.42
N GLN A 350 -5.09 15.26 17.14
CA GLN A 350 -5.39 14.77 18.49
C GLN A 350 -5.66 13.26 18.51
N ARG A 351 -6.45 12.75 17.54
CA ARG A 351 -6.71 11.31 17.42
C ARG A 351 -5.45 10.53 17.10
N LEU A 352 -4.64 11.01 16.16
CA LEU A 352 -3.35 10.40 15.84
C LEU A 352 -2.42 10.42 17.04
N HIS A 353 -2.41 11.48 17.85
CA HIS A 353 -1.58 11.57 19.05
C HIS A 353 -1.95 10.47 20.06
N PHE A 354 -3.25 10.29 20.31
CA PHE A 354 -3.74 9.20 21.16
C PHE A 354 -3.37 7.82 20.61
N LEU A 355 -3.61 7.58 19.32
CA LEU A 355 -3.30 6.30 18.66
C LEU A 355 -1.78 6.02 18.64
N ALA A 356 -0.95 7.03 18.45
CA ALA A 356 0.51 6.90 18.52
C ALA A 356 0.97 6.51 19.94
N ALA A 357 0.36 7.08 20.98
CA ALA A 357 0.63 6.67 22.36
C ALA A 357 0.21 5.20 22.61
N GLU A 358 -0.95 4.78 22.11
CA GLU A 358 -1.39 3.37 22.18
C GLU A 358 -0.44 2.44 21.41
N LEU A 359 0.01 2.84 20.21
CA LEU A 359 1.01 2.08 19.44
C LEU A 359 2.31 1.92 20.22
N ARG A 360 2.86 2.99 20.78
CA ARG A 360 4.08 2.94 21.61
C ARG A 360 3.92 1.98 22.80
N PHE A 361 2.78 2.02 23.46
CA PHE A 361 2.46 1.09 24.55
C PHE A 361 2.41 -0.36 24.07
N CYS A 362 1.70 -0.63 22.97
CA CYS A 362 1.57 -1.97 22.41
C CYS A 362 2.92 -2.55 21.98
N ILE A 363 3.76 -1.76 21.32
CA ILE A 363 5.12 -2.16 20.92
C ILE A 363 5.93 -2.52 22.15
N THR A 364 5.97 -1.63 23.14
CA THR A 364 6.73 -1.84 24.37
C THR A 364 6.26 -3.09 25.13
N ALA A 365 4.95 -3.27 25.25
CA ALA A 365 4.36 -4.42 25.92
C ALA A 365 4.66 -5.73 25.17
N HIS A 366 4.70 -5.71 23.84
CA HIS A 366 5.08 -6.87 23.04
C HIS A 366 6.56 -7.22 23.23
N THR A 367 7.47 -6.25 23.11
CA THR A 367 8.90 -6.47 23.33
C THR A 367 9.22 -7.00 24.73
N GLN A 368 8.52 -6.51 25.76
CA GLN A 368 8.67 -7.04 27.12
C GLN A 368 8.21 -8.51 27.23
N ARG A 369 7.11 -8.88 26.56
CA ARG A 369 6.65 -10.27 26.54
C ARG A 369 7.65 -11.20 25.83
N GLU A 370 8.25 -10.76 24.72
CA GLU A 370 9.31 -11.52 24.04
C GLU A 370 10.53 -11.76 24.94
N GLN A 371 10.81 -10.84 25.87
CA GLN A 371 11.87 -10.99 26.89
C GLN A 371 11.44 -11.83 28.11
N GLY A 372 10.26 -12.46 28.08
CA GLY A 372 9.72 -13.26 29.19
C GLY A 372 9.13 -12.43 30.33
N ILE A 373 8.94 -11.11 30.14
CA ILE A 373 8.37 -10.22 31.15
C ILE A 373 6.84 -10.18 30.97
N THR A 374 6.15 -11.11 31.62
CA THR A 374 4.68 -11.20 31.57
C THR A 374 4.05 -10.35 32.68
N ARG A 375 3.32 -9.29 32.33
CA ARG A 375 2.65 -8.39 33.30
C ARG A 375 1.14 -8.60 33.37
N ARG A 376 0.53 -8.22 34.50
CA ARG A 376 -0.93 -8.18 34.65
C ARG A 376 -1.55 -7.16 33.69
N PRO A 377 -2.69 -7.47 33.04
CA PRO A 377 -3.39 -6.53 32.16
C PRO A 377 -3.61 -5.17 32.84
N GLY A 378 -3.30 -4.06 32.15
CA GLY A 378 -3.57 -2.70 32.62
C GLY A 378 -2.53 -2.09 33.58
N THR A 379 -1.39 -2.76 33.84
CA THR A 379 -0.34 -2.25 34.75
C THR A 379 1.02 -2.16 34.06
N PHE A 380 1.17 -1.16 33.18
CA PHE A 380 2.50 -0.78 32.71
C PHE A 380 3.14 0.20 33.71
N VAL A 381 4.23 -0.22 34.34
CA VAL A 381 5.12 0.62 35.16
C VAL A 381 6.55 0.45 34.64
N GLY A 382 7.05 1.40 33.86
CA GLY A 382 8.41 1.39 33.31
C GLY A 382 8.61 2.52 32.27
N PRO A 383 9.85 2.82 31.88
CA PRO A 383 10.10 3.78 30.80
C PRO A 383 9.64 3.19 29.45
N VAL A 384 8.92 3.98 28.67
CA VAL A 384 8.60 3.66 27.26
C VAL A 384 9.82 4.08 26.42
N PRO A 385 10.43 3.17 25.62
CA PRO A 385 11.52 3.55 24.75
C PRO A 385 11.11 4.62 23.73
N GLU A 386 12.01 5.55 23.43
CA GLU A 386 11.80 6.55 22.38
C GLU A 386 12.12 6.01 20.98
N VAL A 387 12.98 4.98 20.89
CA VAL A 387 13.42 4.38 19.64
C VAL A 387 13.09 2.90 19.63
N PHE A 388 12.46 2.45 18.54
CA PHE A 388 12.10 1.05 18.31
C PHE A 388 12.81 0.50 17.07
N PRO A 389 13.11 -0.81 17.03
CA PRO A 389 13.51 -1.51 15.80
C PRO A 389 12.45 -1.34 14.71
N GLU A 390 12.86 -1.31 13.44
CA GLU A 390 11.94 -1.16 12.30
C GLU A 390 11.11 -2.42 12.07
N THR A 391 9.93 -2.41 12.67
CA THR A 391 8.85 -3.39 12.55
C THR A 391 7.57 -2.72 12.04
N GLY A 392 6.55 -3.48 11.68
CA GLY A 392 5.26 -2.96 11.22
C GLY A 392 4.62 -1.96 12.18
N PRO A 393 4.45 -2.32 13.46
CA PRO A 393 4.00 -1.40 14.50
C PRO A 393 4.82 -0.11 14.58
N SER A 394 6.16 -0.21 14.56
CA SER A 394 7.02 0.97 14.66
C SER A 394 7.00 1.86 13.40
N LEU A 395 6.87 1.27 12.21
CA LEU A 395 6.78 2.00 10.95
C LEU A 395 5.44 2.73 10.84
N LEU A 396 4.37 2.09 11.30
CA LEU A 396 3.06 2.73 11.42
C LEU A 396 3.08 3.88 12.44
N LEU A 397 3.73 3.68 13.58
CA LEU A 397 3.93 4.74 14.59
C LEU A 397 4.65 5.94 13.97
N ARG A 398 5.79 5.71 13.29
CA ARG A 398 6.51 6.77 12.58
C ARG A 398 5.64 7.45 11.51
N GLY A 399 4.81 6.69 10.81
CA GLY A 399 3.86 7.24 9.86
C GLY A 399 2.84 8.19 10.52
N ALA A 400 2.29 7.80 11.68
CA ALA A 400 1.39 8.64 12.45
C ALA A 400 2.07 9.93 12.93
N GLU A 401 3.30 9.85 13.43
CA GLU A 401 4.11 10.98 13.88
C GLU A 401 4.46 11.94 12.73
N ASN A 402 4.85 11.41 11.56
CA ASN A 402 5.09 12.21 10.36
C ASN A 402 3.85 13.01 9.95
N ILE A 403 2.67 12.36 9.97
CA ILE A 403 1.43 13.06 9.64
C ILE A 403 1.08 14.11 10.68
N GLN A 404 1.27 13.85 11.98
CA GLN A 404 1.09 14.89 13.00
C GLN A 404 1.95 16.13 12.70
N ALA A 405 3.24 15.95 12.39
CA ALA A 405 4.14 17.04 12.04
C ALA A 405 3.72 17.78 10.77
N VAL A 406 3.20 17.07 9.77
CA VAL A 406 2.64 17.68 8.55
C VAL A 406 1.41 18.53 8.88
N LEU A 407 0.47 18.01 9.67
CA LEU A 407 -0.75 18.72 10.04
C LEU A 407 -0.43 20.01 10.83
N GLU A 408 0.51 19.94 11.77
CA GLU A 408 0.98 21.11 12.52
C GLU A 408 1.59 22.16 11.59
N GLN A 409 2.40 21.74 10.61
CA GLN A 409 2.95 22.65 9.62
C GLN A 409 1.85 23.28 8.77
N LEU A 410 0.90 22.52 8.23
CA LEU A 410 -0.20 23.06 7.43
C LEU A 410 -1.05 24.06 8.23
N HIS A 411 -1.37 23.73 9.49
CA HIS A 411 -2.05 24.61 10.43
C HIS A 411 -1.32 25.96 10.56
N ASN A 412 -0.02 25.93 10.85
CA ASN A 412 0.79 27.14 11.00
C ASN A 412 0.89 27.98 9.72
N HIS A 413 0.74 27.38 8.54
CA HIS A 413 0.68 28.12 7.27
C HIS A 413 -0.67 28.83 7.08
N LEU A 414 -1.77 28.15 7.40
CA LEU A 414 -3.12 28.72 7.30
C LEU A 414 -3.33 29.85 8.30
N ASP A 415 -2.91 29.65 9.56
CA ASP A 415 -3.00 30.66 10.61
C ASP A 415 -2.20 31.92 10.24
N ARG A 416 -0.96 31.76 9.75
CA ARG A 416 -0.18 32.89 9.21
C ARG A 416 -0.93 33.63 8.09
N LYS A 417 -1.54 32.91 7.15
CA LYS A 417 -2.29 33.53 6.04
C LYS A 417 -3.51 34.32 6.53
N LEU A 418 -4.23 33.81 7.53
CA LEU A 418 -5.33 34.53 8.17
C LEU A 418 -4.85 35.82 8.85
N ARG A 419 -3.76 35.75 9.64
CA ARG A 419 -3.18 36.90 10.33
C ARG A 419 -2.72 37.99 9.36
N PHE A 420 -2.01 37.64 8.28
CA PHE A 420 -1.56 38.62 7.28
C PHE A 420 -2.73 39.35 6.60
N ARG A 421 -3.84 38.65 6.32
CA ARG A 421 -5.03 39.31 5.78
C ARG A 421 -5.67 40.26 6.77
N ALA A 422 -5.82 39.84 8.03
CA ALA A 422 -6.36 40.70 9.07
C ALA A 422 -5.53 41.99 9.18
N VAL A 423 -4.19 41.90 9.17
CA VAL A 423 -3.31 43.08 9.17
C VAL A 423 -3.55 43.95 7.93
N LYS A 424 -3.70 43.37 6.73
CA LYS A 424 -3.95 44.13 5.50
C LYS A 424 -5.33 44.84 5.50
N GLU A 425 -6.34 44.22 6.09
CA GLU A 425 -7.70 44.80 6.21
C GLU A 425 -7.77 45.88 7.30
N HIS A 426 -6.95 45.78 8.35
CA HIS A 426 -6.90 46.74 9.46
C HIS A 426 -5.78 47.79 9.32
N SER A 427 -4.97 47.73 8.25
CA SER A 427 -3.98 48.75 7.94
C SER A 427 -4.71 49.98 7.41
N PRO A 428 -4.63 51.15 8.07
CA PRO A 428 -5.24 52.36 7.55
C PRO A 428 -4.62 52.64 6.18
N ALA A 429 -5.46 52.80 5.16
CA ALA A 429 -5.02 53.28 3.87
C ALA A 429 -4.23 54.58 4.11
N SER A 430 -2.92 54.54 3.86
CA SER A 430 -2.12 55.75 3.79
C SER A 430 -2.55 56.46 2.51
N THR A 431 -3.63 57.24 2.61
CA THR A 431 -3.89 58.35 1.70
C THR A 431 -2.79 59.37 1.97
N VAL A 432 -1.66 59.19 1.30
CA VAL A 432 -0.80 60.33 0.98
C VAL A 432 -1.54 61.07 -0.12
N ASP A 433 -2.39 62.02 0.28
CA ASP A 433 -2.84 63.09 -0.60
C ASP A 433 -1.58 63.82 -1.05
N THR A 434 -1.06 63.44 -2.21
CA THR A 434 -0.02 64.21 -2.89
C THR A 434 -0.75 65.35 -3.56
N LEU A 435 -0.59 66.55 -3.01
CA LEU A 435 -1.02 67.79 -3.63
C LEU A 435 -0.51 67.83 -5.07
N SER A 436 -1.43 68.03 -6.00
CA SER A 436 -1.15 68.25 -7.41
C SER A 436 -0.23 69.44 -7.58
N ASP A 437 1.00 69.20 -8.06
CA ASP A 437 1.83 70.24 -8.65
C ASP A 437 1.94 69.91 -10.15
N GLU A 438 1.36 70.78 -10.97
CA GLU A 438 1.42 70.71 -12.42
C GLU A 438 2.84 71.03 -12.88
N SER A 439 3.65 70.03 -13.24
CA SER A 439 4.74 70.25 -14.20
C SER A 439 5.23 68.97 -14.89
N ALA A 440 5.02 68.95 -16.21
CA ALA A 440 5.76 68.22 -17.25
C ALA A 440 5.94 66.68 -17.12
N GLU A 441 5.08 65.95 -17.83
CA GLU A 441 5.20 64.52 -18.13
C GLU A 441 6.48 64.17 -18.91
N THR A 442 7.24 63.20 -18.42
CA THR A 442 7.90 62.20 -19.26
C THR A 442 7.71 60.84 -18.56
N PRO A 443 7.11 59.83 -19.21
CA PRO A 443 6.80 58.57 -18.54
C PRO A 443 8.10 57.78 -18.26
N PRO A 444 8.28 57.21 -17.06
CA PRO A 444 9.37 56.28 -16.81
C PRO A 444 9.15 55.00 -17.63
N PRO A 445 10.22 54.32 -18.07
CA PRO A 445 10.08 53.08 -18.83
C PRO A 445 9.36 52.04 -17.98
N ALA A 446 8.32 51.42 -18.56
CA ALA A 446 7.55 50.36 -17.94
C ALA A 446 8.49 49.28 -17.40
N ALA A 447 8.42 49.04 -16.09
CA ALA A 447 9.06 47.89 -15.48
C ALA A 447 8.59 46.62 -16.22
N PRO A 448 9.50 45.72 -16.61
CA PRO A 448 9.10 44.49 -17.28
C PRO A 448 8.13 43.73 -16.37
N PRO A 449 7.10 43.07 -16.93
CA PRO A 449 6.21 42.25 -16.13
C PRO A 449 7.08 41.22 -15.43
N THR A 450 7.15 41.30 -14.10
CA THR A 450 7.71 40.23 -13.28
C THR A 450 6.96 38.97 -13.65
N LEU A 451 7.62 38.08 -14.39
CA LEU A 451 7.18 36.72 -14.60
C LEU A 451 6.92 36.14 -13.22
N THR A 452 5.66 36.04 -12.82
CA THR A 452 5.26 35.29 -11.64
C THR A 452 5.58 33.84 -11.97
N THR A 453 6.81 33.43 -11.66
CA THR A 453 7.16 32.02 -11.54
C THR A 453 6.09 31.40 -10.66
N PHE A 454 5.37 30.43 -11.20
CA PHE A 454 4.41 29.60 -10.46
C PHE A 454 5.19 28.79 -9.43
N THR A 455 5.58 29.43 -8.33
CA THR A 455 6.15 28.76 -7.17
C THR A 455 5.00 28.15 -6.39
N LEU A 456 5.06 26.84 -6.15
CA LEU A 456 4.11 26.17 -5.27
C LEU A 456 4.23 26.81 -3.87
N PRO A 457 3.13 26.97 -3.12
CA PRO A 457 3.18 27.59 -1.79
C PRO A 457 4.01 26.76 -0.80
N PHE A 458 4.15 25.46 -1.06
CA PHE A 458 5.06 24.52 -0.40
C PHE A 458 5.15 23.24 -1.25
N ARG A 459 6.22 22.46 -1.07
CA ARG A 459 6.39 21.13 -1.66
C ARG A 459 6.21 20.06 -0.57
N ILE A 460 5.69 18.89 -0.93
CA ILE A 460 5.72 17.71 -0.05
C ILE A 460 6.82 16.78 -0.55
N HIS A 461 7.69 16.36 0.35
CA HIS A 461 8.64 15.27 0.09
C HIS A 461 8.14 13.99 0.75
N SER A 462 8.35 12.84 0.11
CA SER A 462 8.01 11.50 0.62
C SER A 462 9.03 10.50 0.10
N GLU A 463 9.40 9.51 0.93
CA GLU A 463 10.39 8.48 0.56
C GLU A 463 9.96 7.65 -0.66
N ILE A 464 8.66 7.60 -1.00
CA ILE A 464 8.20 6.88 -2.20
C ILE A 464 8.77 7.47 -3.50
N GLY A 465 9.09 8.78 -3.49
CA GLY A 465 9.63 9.47 -4.66
C GLY A 465 11.13 9.22 -4.89
N ASP A 466 11.86 8.80 -3.86
CA ASP A 466 13.32 8.65 -3.94
C ASP A 466 13.75 7.35 -4.65
N GLY A 467 12.87 6.35 -4.66
CA GLY A 467 13.16 5.04 -5.20
C GLY A 467 13.89 4.11 -4.24
N PRO A 468 14.31 2.92 -4.70
CA PRO A 468 15.14 2.03 -3.91
C PRO A 468 16.48 2.68 -3.57
N SER A 469 17.07 2.25 -2.44
CA SER A 469 18.41 2.71 -2.00
C SER A 469 19.43 2.57 -3.13
N LYS A 470 20.17 3.65 -3.40
CA LYS A 470 21.25 3.70 -4.40
C LYS A 470 22.62 3.38 -3.81
N THR A 471 22.66 2.78 -2.63
CA THR A 471 23.91 2.40 -1.97
C THR A 471 24.66 1.37 -2.80
N SER A 472 25.99 1.48 -2.84
CA SER A 472 26.85 0.45 -3.43
C SER A 472 27.00 -0.79 -2.54
N ASP A 473 26.49 -0.73 -1.31
CA ASP A 473 26.46 -1.85 -0.38
C ASP A 473 25.41 -2.88 -0.81
N SER A 474 25.88 -4.06 -1.25
CA SER A 474 25.03 -5.17 -1.70
C SER A 474 24.21 -5.81 -0.59
N ASP A 475 24.55 -5.52 0.67
CA ASP A 475 23.85 -6.04 1.84
C ASP A 475 22.95 -4.98 2.50
N ASP A 476 22.82 -3.76 1.94
CA ASP A 476 21.88 -2.76 2.47
C ASP A 476 20.43 -3.29 2.32
N PRO A 477 19.75 -3.62 3.44
CA PRO A 477 18.41 -4.16 3.36
C PRO A 477 17.41 -3.16 2.77
N ARG A 478 17.70 -1.86 2.81
CA ARG A 478 16.78 -0.79 2.38
C ARG A 478 16.61 -0.72 0.87
N ALA A 479 17.56 -1.20 0.07
CA ALA A 479 17.33 -1.37 -1.37
C ALA A 479 16.18 -2.35 -1.66
N VAL A 480 15.97 -3.30 -0.75
CA VAL A 480 15.09 -4.46 -0.92
C VAL A 480 13.74 -4.26 -0.20
N ILE A 481 13.75 -3.72 1.01
CA ILE A 481 12.54 -3.57 1.85
C ILE A 481 11.96 -2.15 1.81
N TRP A 482 12.47 -1.26 0.97
CA TRP A 482 11.99 0.13 0.96
C TRP A 482 10.47 0.24 0.75
N LEU A 483 9.91 -0.53 -0.19
CA LEU A 483 8.46 -0.54 -0.40
C LEU A 483 7.69 -1.15 0.78
N ASP A 484 8.27 -2.11 1.49
CA ASP A 484 7.70 -2.63 2.74
C ASP A 484 7.59 -1.54 3.81
N ARG A 485 8.64 -0.70 3.93
CA ARG A 485 8.69 0.41 4.88
C ARG A 485 7.64 1.47 4.53
N VAL A 486 7.57 1.84 3.25
CA VAL A 486 6.53 2.74 2.73
C VAL A 486 5.15 2.18 3.01
N ALA A 487 4.86 0.93 2.64
CA ALA A 487 3.54 0.32 2.85
C ALA A 487 3.18 0.21 4.33
N SER A 488 4.12 -0.21 5.18
CA SER A 488 3.89 -0.41 6.62
C SER A 488 3.70 0.89 7.39
N SER A 489 4.23 2.00 6.88
CA SER A 489 3.92 3.34 7.38
C SER A 489 2.55 3.87 6.93
N MET A 490 1.80 3.12 6.11
CA MET A 490 0.61 3.58 5.37
C MET A 490 0.91 4.65 4.32
N GLY A 491 2.08 4.57 3.68
CA GLY A 491 2.46 5.42 2.56
C GLY A 491 2.99 6.79 2.94
N VAL A 492 3.29 7.03 4.21
CA VAL A 492 3.63 8.36 4.75
C VAL A 492 5.03 8.42 5.38
N LEU A 493 5.88 7.46 5.04
CA LEU A 493 7.27 7.44 5.48
C LEU A 493 8.05 8.61 4.88
N GLY A 494 8.78 9.31 5.74
CA GLY A 494 9.55 10.51 5.39
C GLY A 494 8.72 11.70 4.89
N THR A 495 7.39 11.66 5.02
CA THR A 495 6.54 12.75 4.55
C THR A 495 6.82 14.03 5.32
N LYS A 496 7.25 15.08 4.63
CA LYS A 496 7.52 16.42 5.21
C LYS A 496 7.12 17.53 4.27
N VAL A 497 6.73 18.67 4.84
CA VAL A 497 6.51 19.91 4.10
C VAL A 497 7.86 20.61 3.92
N LEU A 498 8.22 20.89 2.67
CA LEU A 498 9.39 21.66 2.28
C LEU A 498 8.94 23.07 1.89
N ILE A 499 9.66 24.06 2.41
CA ILE A 499 9.45 25.47 2.09
C ILE A 499 10.38 25.81 0.92
N ASP A 500 9.82 26.38 -0.15
CA ASP A 500 10.64 27.05 -1.16
C ASP A 500 11.08 28.39 -0.54
N GLU A 501 12.28 28.45 0.05
CA GLU A 501 12.92 29.74 0.29
C GLU A 501 13.25 30.36 -1.07
N PRO A 502 12.86 31.63 -1.34
CA PRO A 502 13.33 32.29 -2.55
C PRO A 502 14.87 32.30 -2.52
N PRO A 503 15.54 32.05 -3.67
CA PRO A 503 16.99 32.09 -3.69
C PRO A 503 17.43 33.47 -3.20
N MET A 504 18.14 33.50 -2.06
CA MET A 504 18.87 34.67 -1.60
C MET A 504 19.71 35.15 -2.79
N GLY A 505 19.35 36.30 -3.32
CA GLY A 505 20.06 36.92 -4.43
C GLY A 505 21.53 36.99 -4.08
N PHE A 506 22.36 36.34 -4.89
CA PHE A 506 23.78 36.62 -4.91
C PHE A 506 23.92 38.11 -5.22
N ILE A 507 24.28 38.89 -4.20
CA ILE A 507 24.86 40.21 -4.41
C ILE A 507 26.21 39.92 -5.07
N GLU A 508 26.26 39.99 -6.40
CA GLU A 508 27.53 40.12 -7.10
C GLU A 508 28.16 41.42 -6.64
N GLU A 509 29.19 41.28 -5.82
CA GLU A 509 30.09 42.35 -5.45
C GLU A 509 30.80 42.80 -6.74
N GLU A 510 30.38 43.96 -7.25
CA GLU A 510 30.92 44.59 -8.44
C GLU A 510 32.38 45.01 -8.18
N ALA A 511 33.30 44.06 -8.34
CA ALA A 511 34.72 44.29 -8.23
C ALA A 511 35.16 45.16 -9.42
N SER A 512 35.29 46.46 -9.13
CA SER A 512 35.95 47.48 -9.94
C SER A 512 37.25 46.96 -10.59
N ARG A 513 37.17 46.58 -11.87
CA ARG A 513 38.36 46.36 -12.70
C ARG A 513 38.82 47.70 -13.26
N SER A 514 39.66 48.38 -12.48
CA SER A 514 40.61 49.34 -13.06
C SER A 514 41.64 48.54 -13.85
N SER A 515 41.66 48.75 -15.17
CA SER A 515 42.77 48.31 -16.01
C SER A 515 43.97 49.22 -15.76
N PRO A 516 45.18 48.66 -15.75
CA PRO A 516 46.29 49.32 -16.39
C PRO A 516 46.73 48.51 -17.59
N SER A 517 46.86 49.26 -18.68
CA SER A 517 47.60 48.93 -19.87
C SER A 517 49.04 48.49 -19.54
N HIS A 518 49.62 47.78 -20.53
CA HIS A 518 50.89 48.13 -21.18
C HIS A 518 52.11 47.16 -21.06
N TRP A 519 52.52 46.65 -22.25
CA TRP A 519 53.83 46.12 -22.74
C TRP A 519 54.37 44.84 -22.06
N SER A 520 54.89 43.81 -22.74
CA SER A 520 55.44 43.62 -24.10
C SER A 520 55.22 42.19 -24.57
#